data_AF-A0A829H7F7-F1
#
_entry.id   AF-A0A829H7F7-F1
#
_cell.length_a   1.000
_cell.length_b   1.000
_cell.length_c   1.000
_cell.angle_alpha   90.00
_cell.angle_beta   90.00
_cell.angle_gamma   90.00
#
_symmetry.space_group_name_H-M   'P 1'
#
loop_
_entity.id
_entity.type
_entity.pdbx_description
1 polymer ?
#
loop_
_entity_poly.entity_id
_entity_poly.type
_entity_poly.pdbx_seq_one_letter_code
_entity_poly.pdbx_strand_id
1 'polypeptide(L)'
;LPWLLTARLIQATGAAMTMATNFGIITAIFPMNQHGRALGVNSALLQLGNIAGPGIGGGVLAVLSWHWIFLINVPVALVAFLIGVLVFPRQRPSLAGAHMDWPGYGSYSVIILGFFITVFWAQTAGLSWVTLLPGMLAFVVLVAFVQIERYASDPLIPFAIFKNPGFTIGILTAMIVYMLG
;
A
#
# COMPACT_ATOMS: atom_id res chain seq x y z
N LEU A 1 -26.82 3.82 3.12
CA LEU A 1 -25.70 4.58 2.50
C LEU A 1 -24.54 4.84 3.47
N PRO A 2 -24.71 5.53 4.62
CA PRO A 2 -23.59 5.84 5.53
C PRO A 2 -22.92 4.61 6.14
N TRP A 3 -23.69 3.60 6.56
CA TRP A 3 -23.15 2.35 7.14
C TRP A 3 -22.19 1.60 6.19
N LEU A 4 -22.52 1.56 4.90
CA LEU A 4 -21.74 0.86 3.87
C LEU A 4 -20.42 1.61 3.58
N LEU A 5 -20.46 2.94 3.62
CA LEU A 5 -19.27 3.81 3.54
C LEU A 5 -18.35 3.59 4.75
N THR A 6 -18.89 3.58 5.97
CA THR A 6 -18.10 3.32 7.17
C THR A 6 -17.44 1.94 7.12
N ALA A 7 -18.18 0.90 6.70
CA ALA A 7 -17.62 -0.44 6.53
C ALA A 7 -16.50 -0.47 5.47
N ARG A 8 -16.62 0.30 4.37
CA ARG A 8 -15.58 0.42 3.34
C ARG A 8 -14.34 1.15 3.85
N LEU A 9 -14.51 2.18 4.68
CA LEU A 9 -13.39 2.86 5.32
C LEU A 9 -12.62 1.89 6.21
N ILE A 10 -13.30 1.11 7.05
CA ILE A 10 -12.66 0.12 7.93
C ILE A 10 -11.90 -0.94 7.10
N GLN A 11 -12.51 -1.45 6.02
CA GLN A 11 -11.85 -2.40 5.11
C GLN A 11 -10.61 -1.79 4.45
N ALA A 12 -10.71 -0.55 3.97
CA ALA A 12 -9.60 0.14 3.32
C ALA A 12 -8.44 0.38 4.30
N THR A 13 -8.73 0.80 5.53
CA THR A 13 -7.71 0.99 6.57
C THR A 13 -7.04 -0.35 6.92
N GLY A 14 -7.82 -1.41 7.14
CA GLY A 14 -7.26 -2.73 7.45
C GLY A 14 -6.40 -3.30 6.32
N ALA A 15 -6.84 -3.12 5.07
CA ALA A 15 -6.07 -3.52 3.90
C ALA A 15 -4.75 -2.73 3.79
N ALA A 16 -4.79 -1.41 3.98
CA ALA A 16 -3.61 -0.56 3.96
C ALA A 16 -2.60 -0.94 5.07
N MET A 17 -3.07 -1.17 6.30
CA MET A 17 -2.23 -1.61 7.41
C MET A 17 -1.55 -2.95 7.11
N THR A 18 -2.32 -3.91 6.57
CA THR A 18 -1.80 -5.24 6.22
C THR A 18 -0.76 -5.14 5.12
N MET A 19 -1.02 -4.38 4.06
CA MET A 19 -0.06 -4.16 2.98
C MET A 19 1.22 -3.49 3.47
N ALA A 20 1.12 -2.45 4.30
CA ALA A 20 2.28 -1.75 4.86
C ALA A 20 3.13 -2.66 5.75
N THR A 21 2.48 -3.48 6.58
CA THR A 21 3.16 -4.33 7.55
C THR A 21 3.73 -5.60 6.92
N ASN A 22 3.11 -6.12 5.85
CA ASN A 22 3.54 -7.34 5.16
C ASN A 22 5.00 -7.22 4.67
N PHE A 23 5.35 -6.11 4.02
CA PHE A 23 6.72 -5.88 3.57
C PHE A 23 7.71 -5.81 4.73
N GLY A 24 7.37 -5.13 5.82
CA GLY A 24 8.22 -5.02 7.01
C GLY A 24 8.45 -6.35 7.72
N ILE A 25 7.42 -7.21 7.77
CA ILE A 25 7.51 -8.55 8.34
C ILE A 25 8.43 -9.43 7.48
N ILE A 26 8.27 -9.41 6.15
CA ILE A 26 9.09 -10.19 5.24
C ILE A 26 10.57 -9.79 5.37
N THR A 27 10.86 -8.50 5.42
CA THR A 27 12.26 -8.02 5.53
C THR A 27 12.87 -8.27 6.90
N ALA A 28 12.07 -8.34 7.96
CA ALA A 28 12.52 -8.67 9.32
C ALA A 28 12.80 -10.16 9.53
N ILE A 29 12.04 -11.05 8.88
CA ILE A 29 12.16 -12.51 9.07
C ILE A 29 13.18 -13.11 8.10
N PHE A 30 13.22 -12.65 6.85
CA PHE A 30 14.10 -13.21 5.84
C PHE A 30 15.44 -12.47 5.76
N PRO A 31 16.57 -13.17 5.56
CA PRO A 31 17.85 -12.53 5.30
C PRO A 31 17.84 -11.81 3.94
N MET A 32 18.67 -10.76 3.80
CA MET A 32 18.72 -9.87 2.63
C MET A 32 18.84 -10.61 1.28
N ASN A 33 19.55 -11.75 1.26
CA ASN A 33 19.74 -12.59 0.07
C ASN A 33 18.47 -13.37 -0.35
N GLN A 34 17.46 -13.47 0.51
CA GLN A 34 16.20 -14.17 0.24
C GLN A 34 15.02 -13.22 0.05
N HIS A 35 15.19 -11.91 0.26
CA HIS A 35 14.11 -10.91 0.09
C HIS A 35 13.48 -10.98 -1.29
N GLY A 36 14.28 -11.06 -2.36
CA GLY A 36 13.75 -11.15 -3.72
C GLY A 36 12.86 -12.38 -3.96
N ARG A 37 13.23 -13.54 -3.40
CA ARG A 37 12.42 -14.76 -3.51
C ARG A 37 11.16 -14.69 -2.67
N ALA A 38 11.25 -14.19 -1.44
CA ALA A 38 10.11 -14.04 -0.54
C ALA A 38 9.09 -13.03 -1.09
N LEU A 39 9.54 -11.87 -1.56
CA LEU A 39 8.71 -10.87 -2.22
C LEU A 39 8.12 -11.41 -3.53
N GLY A 40 8.89 -12.16 -4.32
CA GLY A 40 8.41 -12.79 -5.55
C GLY A 40 7.27 -13.79 -5.31
N VAL A 41 7.38 -14.65 -4.30
CA VAL A 41 6.30 -15.59 -3.91
C VAL A 41 5.07 -14.84 -3.42
N ASN A 42 5.26 -13.81 -2.58
CA ASN A 42 4.17 -12.96 -2.11
C ASN A 42 3.42 -12.30 -3.29
N SER A 43 4.15 -11.71 -4.24
CA SER A 43 3.56 -11.10 -5.43
C SER A 43 2.84 -12.13 -6.32
N ALA A 44 3.38 -13.34 -6.49
CA ALA A 44 2.73 -14.40 -7.26
C ALA A 44 1.37 -14.80 -6.64
N LEU A 45 1.32 -14.94 -5.31
CA LEU A 45 0.07 -15.25 -4.60
C LEU A 45 -0.96 -14.12 -4.73
N LEU A 46 -0.52 -12.86 -4.66
CA LEU A 46 -1.40 -11.70 -4.88
C LEU A 46 -2.00 -11.70 -6.30
N GLN A 47 -1.18 -11.95 -7.31
CA GLN A 47 -1.64 -11.99 -8.71
C GLN A 47 -2.57 -13.17 -8.98
N LEU A 48 -2.32 -14.35 -8.37
CA LEU A 48 -3.25 -15.48 -8.42
C LEU A 48 -4.61 -15.10 -7.81
N GLY A 49 -4.60 -14.39 -6.69
CA GLY A 49 -5.82 -13.85 -6.07
C GLY A 49 -6.56 -12.87 -6.99
N ASN A 50 -5.83 -11.95 -7.65
CA ASN A 50 -6.42 -11.00 -8.59
C ASN A 50 -7.06 -11.67 -9.81
N ILE A 51 -6.45 -12.73 -10.35
CA ILE A 51 -7.00 -13.48 -11.48
C ILE A 51 -8.20 -14.33 -11.06
N ALA A 52 -8.10 -15.00 -9.91
CA ALA A 52 -9.16 -15.86 -9.40
C ALA A 52 -10.37 -15.06 -8.89
N GLY A 53 -10.16 -13.84 -8.40
CA GLY A 53 -11.17 -13.00 -7.76
C GLY A 53 -12.42 -12.78 -8.61
N PRO A 54 -12.31 -12.23 -9.84
CA PRO A 54 -13.46 -12.05 -10.74
C PRO A 54 -14.14 -13.36 -11.11
N GLY A 55 -13.39 -14.45 -11.29
CA GLY A 55 -13.94 -15.76 -11.61
C GLY A 55 -14.79 -16.34 -10.48
N ILE A 56 -14.27 -16.33 -9.26
CA ILE A 56 -14.99 -16.77 -8.05
C ILE A 56 -16.16 -15.84 -7.77
N GLY A 57 -15.95 -14.52 -7.84
CA GLY A 57 -16.99 -13.52 -7.62
C GLY A 57 -18.15 -13.62 -8.62
N GLY A 58 -17.83 -13.82 -9.90
CA GLY A 58 -18.82 -14.04 -10.96
C GLY A 58 -19.60 -15.34 -10.77
N GLY A 59 -18.93 -16.44 -10.42
CA GLY A 59 -19.58 -17.72 -10.12
C GLY A 59 -20.51 -17.63 -8.91
N VAL A 60 -20.12 -16.91 -7.86
CA VAL A 60 -20.98 -16.65 -6.69
C VAL A 60 -22.19 -15.83 -7.10
N LEU A 61 -22.05 -14.78 -7.91
CA LEU A 61 -23.18 -13.96 -8.36
C LEU A 61 -24.13 -14.68 -9.31
N ALA A 62 -23.63 -15.67 -10.04
CA ALA A 62 -24.47 -16.47 -10.94
C ALA A 62 -25.49 -17.33 -10.19
N VAL A 63 -25.22 -17.68 -8.92
CA VAL A 63 -26.04 -18.63 -8.13
C VAL A 63 -26.61 -17.98 -6.86
N LEU A 64 -25.93 -16.96 -6.32
CA LEU A 64 -26.22 -16.34 -5.03
C LEU A 64 -26.32 -14.82 -5.15
N SER A 65 -27.04 -14.19 -4.20
CA SER A 65 -27.15 -12.73 -4.14
C SER A 65 -25.81 -12.06 -3.75
N TRP A 66 -25.63 -10.81 -4.17
CA TRP A 66 -24.44 -9.98 -3.93
C TRP A 66 -23.92 -9.96 -2.48
N HIS A 67 -24.78 -10.12 -1.48
CA HIS A 67 -24.41 -10.24 -0.06
C HIS A 67 -23.39 -11.34 0.22
N TRP A 68 -23.40 -12.43 -0.54
CA TRP A 68 -22.50 -13.58 -0.36
C TRP A 68 -21.04 -13.27 -0.71
N ILE A 69 -20.78 -12.31 -1.59
CA ILE A 69 -19.41 -11.84 -1.86
C ILE A 69 -18.80 -11.25 -0.59
N PHE A 70 -19.56 -10.48 0.17
CA PHE A 70 -19.07 -9.93 1.44
C PHE A 70 -18.93 -11.02 2.50
N LEU A 71 -19.86 -11.97 2.53
CA LEU A 71 -19.89 -13.01 3.54
C LEU A 71 -18.75 -14.02 3.37
N ILE A 72 -18.26 -14.27 2.14
CA ILE A 72 -17.08 -15.10 1.86
C ILE A 72 -15.78 -14.47 2.38
N ASN A 73 -15.67 -13.14 2.37
CA ASN A 73 -14.46 -12.47 2.85
C ASN A 73 -14.26 -12.64 4.36
N VAL A 74 -15.35 -12.75 5.15
CA VAL A 74 -15.31 -12.89 6.61
C VAL A 74 -14.61 -14.18 7.08
N PRO A 75 -15.00 -15.40 6.66
CA PRO A 75 -14.33 -16.62 7.07
C PRO A 75 -12.89 -16.68 6.57
N VAL A 76 -12.61 -16.18 5.36
CA VAL A 76 -11.23 -16.10 4.83
C VAL A 76 -10.37 -15.19 5.71
N ALA A 77 -10.88 -14.01 6.07
CA ALA A 77 -10.19 -13.10 6.98
C ALA A 77 -10.00 -13.71 8.37
N LEU A 78 -10.98 -14.44 8.89
CA LEU A 78 -10.88 -15.11 10.18
C LEU A 78 -9.80 -16.20 10.19
N VAL A 79 -9.75 -17.03 9.15
CA VAL A 79 -8.71 -18.07 9.00
C VAL A 79 -7.33 -17.42 8.88
N ALA A 80 -7.19 -16.37 8.06
CA ALA A 80 -5.94 -15.63 7.94
C ALA A 80 -5.49 -15.03 9.29
N PHE A 81 -6.43 -14.46 10.05
CA PHE A 81 -6.16 -13.92 11.38
C PHE A 81 -5.70 -15.00 12.36
N LEU A 82 -6.39 -16.14 12.41
CA LEU A 82 -6.02 -17.27 13.28
C LEU A 82 -4.63 -17.81 12.95
N ILE A 83 -4.33 -18.00 11.66
CA ILE A 83 -3.00 -18.41 11.21
C ILE A 83 -1.96 -17.37 11.63
N GLY A 84 -2.23 -16.08 11.43
CA GLY A 84 -1.34 -15.01 11.86
C GLY A 84 -1.03 -15.06 13.36
N VAL A 85 -2.04 -15.25 14.20
CA VAL A 85 -1.88 -15.37 15.66
C VAL A 85 -1.05 -16.60 16.07
N LEU A 86 -1.17 -17.70 15.33
CA LEU A 86 -0.47 -18.95 15.62
C LEU A 86 0.97 -18.99 15.09
N VAL A 87 1.22 -18.37 13.93
CA VAL A 87 2.49 -18.48 13.20
C VAL A 87 3.43 -17.31 13.52
N PHE A 88 2.92 -16.11 13.79
CA PHE A 88 3.80 -14.98 14.05
C PHE A 88 4.53 -15.13 15.40
N PRO A 89 5.87 -15.05 15.42
CA PRO A 89 6.60 -15.07 16.67
C PRO A 89 6.22 -13.85 17.51
N ARG A 90 5.92 -14.05 18.80
CA ARG A 90 5.56 -12.99 19.78
C ARG A 90 6.73 -12.07 20.14
N GLN A 91 7.66 -11.83 19.23
CA GLN A 91 8.76 -10.90 19.49
C GLN A 91 8.17 -9.51 19.68
N ARG A 92 8.27 -8.99 20.90
CA ARG A 92 7.95 -7.60 21.20
C ARG A 92 9.05 -6.76 20.55
N PRO A 93 8.76 -5.92 19.55
CA PRO A 93 9.74 -4.94 19.11
C PRO A 93 10.08 -4.08 20.33
N SER A 94 11.36 -3.91 20.65
CA SER A 94 11.75 -2.89 21.61
C SER A 94 11.40 -1.54 20.99
N LEU A 95 10.27 -0.95 21.40
CA LEU A 95 9.87 0.42 21.05
C LEU A 95 10.84 1.49 21.58
N ALA A 96 11.91 1.07 22.27
CA ALA A 96 12.94 1.95 22.80
C ALA A 96 13.70 2.62 21.65
N GLY A 97 13.27 3.83 21.28
CA GLY A 97 13.97 4.70 20.32
C GLY A 97 13.26 4.95 18.99
N ALA A 98 12.04 4.44 18.77
CA ALA A 98 11.27 4.76 17.57
C ALA A 98 10.74 6.21 17.63
N HIS A 99 11.50 7.15 17.07
CA HIS A 99 11.05 8.52 16.87
C HIS A 99 10.13 8.57 15.64
N MET A 100 8.84 8.79 15.87
CA MET A 100 7.86 8.97 14.80
C MET A 100 8.05 10.35 14.18
N ASP A 101 8.50 10.42 12.92
CA ASP A 101 8.65 11.69 12.17
C ASP A 101 7.27 12.22 11.73
N TRP A 102 6.54 12.80 12.67
CA TRP A 102 5.20 13.37 12.44
C TRP A 102 5.16 14.41 11.29
N PRO A 103 6.13 15.34 11.16
CA PRO A 103 6.22 16.22 10.01
C PRO A 103 6.35 15.46 8.68
N GLY A 104 7.20 14.44 8.62
CA GLY A 104 7.39 13.60 7.44
C GLY A 104 6.13 12.80 7.08
N TYR A 105 5.45 12.20 8.06
CA TYR A 105 4.17 11.51 7.84
C TYR A 105 3.08 12.46 7.34
N GLY A 106 2.99 13.66 7.90
CA GLY A 106 1.99 14.66 7.50
C GLY A 106 2.20 15.13 6.05
N SER A 107 3.44 15.45 5.69
CA SER A 107 3.79 15.87 4.33
C SER A 107 3.59 14.73 3.31
N TYR A 108 4.00 13.50 3.64
CA TYR A 108 3.75 12.32 2.79
C TYR A 108 2.26 12.05 2.57
N SER A 109 1.45 12.17 3.62
CA SER A 109 0.00 12.00 3.54
C SER A 109 -0.65 13.03 2.62
N VAL A 110 -0.23 14.30 2.71
CA VAL A 110 -0.71 15.38 1.83
C VAL A 110 -0.33 15.12 0.37
N ILE A 111 0.88 14.64 0.11
CA ILE A 111 1.35 14.30 -1.23
C ILE A 111 0.48 13.18 -1.83
N ILE A 112 0.29 12.08 -1.10
CA ILE A 112 -0.52 10.94 -1.55
C ILE A 112 -1.97 11.37 -1.80
N LEU A 113 -2.59 12.03 -0.82
CA LEU A 113 -3.98 12.45 -0.93
C LEU A 113 -4.18 13.43 -2.10
N GLY A 114 -3.31 14.44 -2.22
CA GLY A 114 -3.39 15.40 -3.32
C GLY A 114 -3.20 14.75 -4.69
N PHE A 115 -2.28 13.79 -4.81
CA PHE A 115 -2.09 13.02 -6.04
C PHE A 115 -3.33 12.21 -6.41
N PHE A 116 -3.84 11.38 -5.49
CA PHE A 116 -5.01 10.52 -5.77
C PHE A 116 -6.27 11.34 -6.03
N ILE A 117 -6.49 12.44 -5.29
CA ILE A 117 -7.63 13.34 -5.52
C ILE A 117 -7.53 13.96 -6.91
N THR A 118 -6.37 14.46 -7.32
CA THR A 118 -6.21 15.06 -8.65
C THR A 118 -6.39 14.04 -9.76
N VAL A 119 -5.85 12.82 -9.63
CA VAL A 119 -6.07 11.77 -10.64
C VAL A 119 -7.56 11.41 -10.72
N PHE A 120 -8.22 11.22 -9.57
CA PHE A 120 -9.65 10.88 -9.53
C PHE A 120 -10.53 11.99 -10.13
N TRP A 121 -10.26 13.25 -9.79
CA TRP A 121 -11.01 14.40 -10.29
C TRP A 121 -10.75 14.66 -11.77
N ALA A 122 -9.50 14.49 -12.23
CA ALA A 122 -9.16 14.58 -13.65
C ALA A 122 -9.88 13.50 -14.49
N GLN A 123 -10.03 12.28 -13.95
CA GLN A 123 -10.78 11.21 -14.62
C GLN A 123 -12.29 11.44 -14.65
N THR A 124 -12.86 11.98 -13.57
CA THR A 124 -14.33 12.10 -13.42
C THR A 124 -14.89 13.42 -13.96
N ALA A 125 -14.18 14.53 -13.78
CA ALA A 125 -14.63 15.88 -14.13
C ALA A 125 -13.86 16.48 -15.33
N GLY A 126 -12.88 15.75 -15.88
CA GLY A 126 -12.01 16.22 -16.97
C GLY A 126 -10.88 17.13 -16.48
N LEU A 127 -9.99 17.51 -17.39
CA LEU A 127 -8.81 18.30 -17.07
C LEU A 127 -9.18 19.79 -16.93
N SER A 128 -9.31 20.27 -15.69
CA SER A 128 -9.56 21.67 -15.36
C SER A 128 -8.57 22.17 -14.31
N TRP A 129 -8.30 23.49 -14.27
CA TRP A 129 -7.43 24.11 -13.27
C TRP A 129 -7.83 23.73 -11.84
N VAL A 130 -9.14 23.61 -11.57
CA VAL A 130 -9.67 23.22 -10.26
C VAL A 130 -9.34 21.76 -9.90
N THR A 131 -9.32 20.86 -10.88
CA THR A 131 -8.98 19.44 -10.67
C THR A 131 -7.48 19.21 -10.46
N LEU A 132 -6.65 20.13 -10.95
CA LEU A 132 -5.19 20.06 -10.84
C LEU A 132 -4.65 20.73 -9.57
N LEU A 133 -5.43 21.60 -8.91
CA LEU A 133 -5.03 22.29 -7.68
C LEU A 133 -4.50 21.36 -6.57
N PRO A 134 -5.15 20.23 -6.22
CA PRO A 134 -4.66 19.31 -5.20
C PRO A 134 -3.30 18.71 -5.56
N GLY A 135 -3.09 18.37 -6.83
CA GLY A 135 -1.86 17.81 -7.36
C GLY A 135 -0.73 18.84 -7.45
N MET A 136 -1.05 20.09 -7.77
CA MET A 136 -0.09 21.20 -7.69
C MET A 136 0.37 21.45 -6.26
N LEU A 137 -0.56 21.46 -5.30
CA LEU A 137 -0.22 21.58 -3.88
C LEU A 137 0.63 20.40 -3.42
N ALA A 138 0.27 19.17 -3.80
CA ALA A 138 1.07 17.98 -3.53
C ALA A 138 2.47 18.07 -4.14
N PHE A 139 2.62 18.61 -5.35
CA PHE A 139 3.92 18.80 -5.98
C PHE A 139 4.78 19.82 -5.24
N VAL A 140 4.20 20.94 -4.82
CA VAL A 140 4.90 21.95 -4.00
C VAL A 140 5.35 21.35 -2.66
N VAL A 141 4.46 20.60 -2.00
CA VAL A 141 4.78 19.90 -0.74
C VAL A 141 5.84 18.82 -0.96
N LEU A 142 5.84 18.12 -2.10
CA LEU A 142 6.87 17.15 -2.45
C LEU A 142 8.23 17.82 -2.66
N VAL A 143 8.28 18.95 -3.35
CA VAL A 143 9.52 19.71 -3.53
C VAL A 143 10.04 20.22 -2.18
N ALA A 144 9.16 20.73 -1.32
CA ALA A 144 9.51 21.14 0.03
C ALA A 144 9.99 19.96 0.89
N PHE A 145 9.32 18.81 0.79
CA PHE A 145 9.68 17.57 1.50
C PHE A 145 11.07 17.09 1.07
N VAL A 146 11.35 17.03 -0.25
CA VAL A 146 12.67 16.65 -0.77
C VAL A 146 13.77 17.61 -0.28
N GLN A 147 13.47 18.91 -0.15
CA GLN A 147 14.43 19.87 0.40
C GLN A 147 14.65 19.66 1.89
N ILE A 148 13.59 19.45 2.68
CA ILE A 148 13.68 19.20 4.13
C ILE A 148 14.44 17.89 4.38
N GLU A 149 14.10 16.83 3.65
CA GLU A 149 14.68 15.49 3.79
C GLU A 149 16.14 15.44 3.34
N ARG A 150 16.56 16.31 2.40
CA ARG A 150 17.98 16.48 2.04
C ARG A 150 18.84 17.09 3.16
N TYR A 151 18.24 17.83 4.08
CA TYR A 151 18.93 18.46 5.21
C TYR A 151 18.59 17.83 6.57
N ALA A 152 17.71 16.83 6.60
CA ALA A 152 17.33 16.13 7.81
C ALA A 152 18.43 15.15 8.26
N SER A 153 18.69 15.11 9.56
CA SER A 153 19.71 14.25 10.18
C SER A 153 19.36 12.75 10.15
N ASP A 154 18.08 12.41 9.95
CA ASP A 154 17.56 11.02 9.90
C ASP A 154 16.52 10.90 8.76
N PRO A 155 16.97 10.77 7.49
CA PRO A 155 16.07 10.82 6.33
C PRO A 155 15.23 9.53 6.20
N LEU A 156 13.92 9.69 6.00
CA LEU A 156 12.97 8.58 5.75
C LEU A 156 13.33 7.80 4.48
N ILE A 157 13.87 8.48 3.47
CA ILE A 157 14.38 7.89 2.23
C ILE A 157 15.87 8.23 2.09
N PRO A 158 16.78 7.28 2.37
CA PRO A 158 18.20 7.51 2.13
C PRO A 158 18.45 7.58 0.62
N PHE A 159 18.62 8.79 0.08
CA PHE A 159 18.90 9.01 -1.35
C PHE A 159 20.16 8.26 -1.85
N ALA A 160 21.02 7.79 -0.93
CA ALA A 160 22.15 6.92 -1.23
C ALA A 160 21.73 5.56 -1.86
N ILE A 161 20.50 5.08 -1.61
CA ILE A 161 20.03 3.79 -2.13
C ILE A 161 19.78 3.87 -3.66
N PHE A 162 19.34 5.02 -4.17
CA PHE A 162 19.14 5.24 -5.61
C PHE A 162 20.45 5.29 -6.42
N LYS A 163 21.61 5.43 -5.77
CA LYS A 163 22.91 5.27 -6.44
C LYS A 163 23.20 3.82 -6.82
N ASN A 164 22.48 2.85 -6.25
CA ASN A 164 22.60 1.46 -6.64
C ASN A 164 21.77 1.19 -7.92
N PRO A 165 22.41 0.91 -9.07
CA PRO A 165 21.68 0.67 -10.32
C PRO A 165 20.72 -0.51 -10.22
N GLY A 166 21.00 -1.52 -9.40
CA GLY A 166 20.08 -2.65 -9.19
C GLY A 166 18.78 -2.24 -8.50
N PHE A 167 18.83 -1.28 -7.56
CA PHE A 167 17.64 -0.77 -6.89
C PHE A 167 16.80 0.10 -7.84
N THR A 168 17.44 1.00 -8.58
CA THR A 168 16.76 1.88 -9.53
C THR A 168 16.11 1.11 -10.68
N ILE A 169 16.82 0.12 -11.24
CA ILE A 169 16.25 -0.77 -12.27
C ILE A 169 15.07 -1.56 -11.68
N GLY A 170 15.20 -2.07 -10.45
CA GLY A 170 14.11 -2.79 -9.78
C GLY A 170 12.84 -1.94 -9.62
N ILE A 171 12.97 -0.69 -9.19
CA ILE A 171 11.83 0.24 -9.08
C ILE A 171 11.24 0.53 -10.45
N LEU A 172 12.05 0.79 -11.46
CA LEU A 172 11.56 1.07 -12.82
C LEU A 172 10.82 -0.14 -13.39
N THR A 173 11.33 -1.35 -13.20
CA THR A 173 10.63 -2.58 -13.60
C THR A 173 9.30 -2.72 -12.87
N ALA A 174 9.26 -2.46 -11.55
CA ALA A 174 8.02 -2.50 -10.79
C ALA A 174 7.01 -1.47 -11.31
N MET A 175 7.43 -0.24 -11.59
CA MET A 175 6.56 0.79 -12.16
C MET A 175 5.97 0.36 -13.52
N ILE A 176 6.81 -0.21 -14.41
CA ILE A 176 6.34 -0.69 -15.72
C ILE A 176 5.30 -1.80 -15.56
N VAL A 177 5.52 -2.74 -14.64
CA VAL A 177 4.57 -3.83 -14.37
C VAL A 177 3.22 -3.29 -13.91
N TYR A 178 3.20 -2.33 -12.97
CA TYR A 178 1.95 -1.73 -12.47
C TYR A 178 1.28 -0.76 -13.47
N MET A 179 2.00 -0.28 -14.47
CA MET A 179 1.43 0.57 -15.52
C MET A 179 0.81 -0.26 -16.65
N LEU A 180 1.31 -1.47 -16.89
CA LEU A 180 0.82 -2.39 -17.92
C LEU A 180 -0.26 -3.36 -17.44
N GLY A 181 -0.30 -3.67 -16.13
CA GLY A 181 -1.30 -4.53 -15.49
C GLY A 181 -2.48 -3.72 -14.95
#